data_AF-M1MIC0-F1
#
_entry.id   AF-M1MIC0-F1
#
_cell.length_a   1.000
_cell.length_b   1.000
_cell.length_c   1.000
_cell.angle_alpha   90.00
_cell.angle_beta   90.00
_cell.angle_gamma   90.00
#
_symmetry.space_group_name_H-M   'P 1'
#
loop_
_entity.id
_entity.type
_entity.pdbx_description
1 polymer ?
#
loop_
_entity_poly.entity_id
_entity_poly.type
_entity_poly.pdbx_seq_one_letter_code
_entity_poly.pdbx_strand_id
1 'polypeptide(L)'
;MAQKDEHFPRLYEFGEKYIIREYINGVELNEYLLTKKLTGQISSKIIKLYDSMVKVGYLRQDAAIFHIIVLPSVELKLIDTAKAMKKRSTIPNLLISGLEDIGYKEEFFNFLKDNRPELYIQWINYSKKKYKKKG
;
A
#
# COMPACT_ATOMS: atom_id res chain seq x y z
N MET A 1 -8.47 13.03 7.55
CA MET A 1 -8.78 12.01 8.58
C MET A 1 -9.05 10.69 7.88
N ALA A 2 -8.40 9.60 8.27
CA ALA A 2 -8.45 8.31 7.55
C ALA A 2 -9.86 7.74 7.33
N GLN A 3 -10.78 7.99 8.27
CA GLN A 3 -12.17 7.52 8.18
C GLN A 3 -13.01 8.19 7.08
N LYS A 4 -12.48 9.23 6.43
CA LYS A 4 -13.12 9.91 5.29
C LYS A 4 -12.41 9.64 3.96
N ASP A 5 -11.36 8.83 3.97
CA ASP A 5 -10.56 8.53 2.78
C ASP A 5 -10.87 7.10 2.33
N GLU A 6 -11.18 6.94 1.04
CA GLU A 6 -11.71 5.69 0.48
C GLU A 6 -10.69 4.53 0.53
N HIS A 7 -9.41 4.86 0.60
CA HIS A 7 -8.31 3.91 0.65
C HIS A 7 -8.21 3.14 1.97
N PHE A 8 -8.94 3.55 3.01
CA PHE A 8 -8.93 2.88 4.31
C PHE A 8 -10.32 2.32 4.64
N PRO A 9 -10.39 1.13 5.28
CA PRO A 9 -11.66 0.58 5.74
C PRO A 9 -12.37 1.52 6.71
N ARG A 10 -13.67 1.72 6.49
CA ARG A 10 -14.52 2.44 7.45
C ARG A 10 -14.60 1.67 8.76
N LEU A 11 -14.43 2.38 9.87
CA LEU A 11 -14.64 1.88 11.21
C LEU A 11 -16.12 2.05 11.57
N TYR A 12 -16.78 0.97 11.96
CA TYR A 12 -18.16 1.01 12.43
C TYR A 12 -18.22 1.05 13.96
N GLU A 13 -17.42 0.21 14.62
CA GLU A 13 -17.40 0.09 16.08
C GLU A 13 -16.04 -0.43 16.56
N PHE A 14 -15.66 -0.13 17.80
CA PHE A 14 -14.52 -0.74 18.47
C PHE A 14 -14.77 -0.82 19.97
N GLY A 15 -14.15 -1.81 20.61
CA GLY A 15 -14.12 -1.97 22.06
C GLY A 15 -12.75 -2.39 22.53
N GLU A 16 -12.63 -2.83 23.78
CA GLU A 16 -11.35 -3.19 24.39
C GLU A 16 -10.60 -4.30 23.62
N LYS A 17 -11.34 -5.26 23.05
CA LYS A 17 -10.78 -6.47 22.41
C LYS A 17 -11.31 -6.74 21.00
N TYR A 18 -12.03 -5.78 20.40
CA TYR A 18 -12.58 -5.97 19.07
C TYR A 18 -12.66 -4.67 18.26
N ILE A 19 -12.74 -4.85 16.94
CA ILE A 19 -12.98 -3.81 15.95
C ILE A 19 -13.97 -4.37 14.92
N ILE A 20 -15.02 -3.60 14.62
CA ILE A 20 -15.95 -3.86 13.53
C ILE A 20 -15.68 -2.81 12.46
N ARG A 21 -15.37 -3.26 11.25
CA ARG A 21 -14.99 -2.40 10.13
C ARG A 21 -15.52 -2.93 8.81
N GLU A 22 -15.45 -2.08 7.79
CA GLU A 22 -15.83 -2.39 6.41
C GLU A 22 -15.23 -3.73 5.97
N TYR A 23 -16.10 -4.60 5.44
CA TYR A 23 -15.67 -5.81 4.76
C TYR A 23 -15.12 -5.46 3.38
N ILE A 24 -13.87 -5.85 3.13
CA ILE A 24 -13.18 -5.55 1.87
C ILE A 24 -13.20 -6.78 0.99
N ASN A 25 -14.13 -6.80 0.02
CA ASN A 25 -14.21 -7.86 -0.96
C ASN A 25 -13.21 -7.60 -2.10
N GLY A 26 -12.06 -8.27 -2.07
CA GLY A 26 -11.03 -8.11 -3.09
C GLY A 26 -9.88 -9.11 -2.94
N VAL A 27 -8.86 -8.94 -3.78
CA VAL A 27 -7.67 -9.82 -3.81
C VAL A 27 -6.44 -9.05 -3.36
N GLU A 28 -5.48 -9.73 -2.74
CA GLU A 28 -4.22 -9.10 -2.33
C GLU A 28 -3.43 -8.64 -3.56
N LEU A 29 -2.73 -7.50 -3.46
CA LEU A 29 -2.02 -6.90 -4.59
C LEU A 29 -0.94 -7.82 -5.17
N ASN A 30 -0.23 -8.59 -4.34
CA ASN A 30 0.71 -9.61 -4.81
C ASN A 30 0.00 -10.67 -5.67
N GLU A 31 -1.10 -11.24 -5.19
CA GLU A 31 -1.84 -12.27 -5.92
C GLU A 31 -2.45 -11.73 -7.22
N TYR A 32 -2.94 -10.49 -7.19
CA TYR A 32 -3.39 -9.79 -8.38
C TYR A 32 -2.27 -9.67 -9.42
N LEU A 33 -1.08 -9.26 -8.98
CA LEU A 33 0.06 -9.04 -9.88
C LEU A 33 0.74 -10.32 -10.36
N LEU A 34 0.54 -11.45 -9.67
CA LEU A 34 0.94 -12.77 -10.16
C LEU A 34 0.09 -13.25 -11.34
N THR A 35 -1.17 -12.80 -11.43
CA THR A 35 -2.11 -13.22 -12.49
C THR A 35 -2.30 -12.17 -13.58
N LYS A 36 -2.06 -10.90 -13.27
CA LYS A 36 -2.22 -9.75 -14.17
C LYS A 36 -0.98 -8.89 -14.12
N LYS A 37 -0.55 -8.36 -15.27
CA LYS A 37 0.62 -7.47 -15.31
C LYS A 37 0.38 -6.18 -14.52
N LEU A 38 1.46 -5.64 -13.96
CA LEU A 38 1.44 -4.26 -13.49
C LEU A 38 1.09 -3.35 -14.68
N THR A 39 0.21 -2.38 -14.46
CA THR A 39 -0.18 -1.41 -15.48
C THR A 39 0.03 -0.01 -14.93
N GLY A 40 0.14 0.99 -15.80
CA GLY A 40 0.21 2.38 -15.37
C GLY A 40 -0.97 2.80 -14.48
N GLN A 41 -2.16 2.22 -14.69
CA GLN A 41 -3.34 2.44 -13.84
C GLN A 41 -3.12 1.91 -12.42
N ILE A 42 -2.62 0.67 -12.27
CA ILE A 42 -2.32 0.10 -10.95
C ILE A 42 -1.17 0.87 -10.28
N SER A 43 -0.10 1.20 -11.02
CA SER A 43 1.01 1.99 -10.51
C SER A 43 0.54 3.36 -9.99
N SER A 44 -0.31 4.06 -10.74
CA SER A 44 -0.92 5.33 -10.31
C SER A 44 -1.73 5.17 -9.02
N LYS A 45 -2.50 4.08 -8.88
CA LYS A 45 -3.29 3.82 -7.67
C LYS A 45 -2.42 3.46 -6.46
N ILE A 46 -1.32 2.74 -6.65
CA ILE A 46 -0.34 2.47 -5.58
C ILE A 46 0.22 3.79 -5.05
N ILE A 47 0.55 4.72 -5.94
CA ILE A 47 1.04 6.05 -5.57
C ILE A 47 -0.05 6.85 -4.85
N LYS A 48 -1.29 6.87 -5.35
CA LYS A 48 -2.43 7.54 -4.68
C LYS A 48 -2.68 7.01 -3.28
N LEU A 49 -2.53 5.69 -3.08
CA LEU A 49 -2.63 5.07 -1.76
C LEU A 49 -1.51 5.60 -0.82
N TYR A 50 -0.27 5.71 -1.32
CA TYR A 50 0.82 6.32 -0.56
C TYR A 50 0.53 7.79 -0.21
N ASP A 51 0.11 8.60 -1.18
CA ASP A 51 -0.24 10.00 -0.95
C ASP A 51 -1.38 10.13 0.08
N SER A 52 -2.32 9.17 0.08
CA SER A 52 -3.41 9.11 1.05
C SER A 52 -2.88 8.83 2.46
N MET A 53 -1.88 7.95 2.63
CA MET A 53 -1.19 7.76 3.93
C MET A 53 -0.54 9.06 4.43
N VAL A 54 0.12 9.81 3.54
CA VAL A 54 0.72 11.12 3.86
C VAL A 54 -0.38 12.11 4.30
N LYS A 55 -1.42 12.25 3.47
CA LYS A 55 -2.54 13.19 3.67
C LYS A 55 -3.31 12.95 4.97
N VAL A 56 -3.50 11.69 5.36
CA VAL A 56 -4.20 11.37 6.61
C VAL A 56 -3.31 11.43 7.85
N GLY A 57 -2.02 11.74 7.68
CA GLY A 57 -1.07 11.97 8.76
C GLY A 57 -0.45 10.71 9.35
N TYR A 58 -0.41 9.59 8.59
CA TYR A 58 0.26 8.38 9.06
C TYR A 58 1.76 8.60 9.16
N LEU A 59 2.33 8.23 10.31
CA LEU A 59 3.77 8.26 10.52
C LEU A 59 4.48 7.19 9.70
N ARG A 60 3.81 6.05 9.48
CA ARG A 60 4.26 4.96 8.63
C ARG A 60 3.59 5.04 7.28
N GLN A 61 4.30 5.56 6.28
CA GLN A 61 3.91 5.57 4.88
C GLN A 61 4.43 4.30 4.19
N ASP A 62 4.11 3.14 4.76
CA ASP A 62 4.64 1.84 4.32
C ASP A 62 3.69 0.71 4.73
N ALA A 63 3.55 -0.28 3.85
CA ALA A 63 2.71 -1.45 4.04
C ALA A 63 3.34 -2.65 3.34
N ALA A 64 3.12 -3.86 3.89
CA ALA A 64 3.43 -5.06 3.13
C ALA A 64 2.45 -5.17 1.95
N ILE A 65 2.93 -5.66 0.80
CA ILE A 65 2.14 -5.73 -0.44
C ILE A 65 0.81 -6.50 -0.26
N PHE A 66 0.80 -7.55 0.58
CA PHE A 66 -0.41 -8.34 0.86
C PHE A 66 -1.44 -7.66 1.78
N HIS A 67 -1.11 -6.53 2.41
CA HIS A 67 -2.09 -5.71 3.12
C HIS A 67 -2.79 -4.70 2.22
N ILE A 68 -2.41 -4.62 0.94
CA ILE A 68 -3.08 -3.82 -0.07
C ILE A 68 -4.02 -4.74 -0.84
N ILE A 69 -5.29 -4.39 -0.86
CA ILE A 69 -6.35 -5.17 -1.51
C ILE A 69 -6.82 -4.44 -2.77
N VAL A 70 -6.84 -5.15 -3.88
CA VAL A 70 -7.42 -4.74 -5.16
C VAL A 70 -8.89 -5.13 -5.18
N LEU A 71 -9.76 -4.13 -5.27
CA LEU A 71 -11.21 -4.31 -5.37
C LEU A 71 -11.62 -4.72 -6.80
N PRO A 72 -12.84 -5.25 -7.01
CA PRO A 72 -13.39 -5.51 -8.34
C PRO A 72 -13.41 -4.28 -9.26
N SER A 73 -13.57 -3.08 -8.69
CA SER A 73 -13.47 -1.79 -9.40
C SER A 73 -12.03 -1.39 -9.75
N VAL A 74 -11.04 -2.23 -9.41
CA VAL A 74 -9.61 -1.96 -9.54
C VAL A 74 -9.13 -0.86 -8.60
N GLU A 75 -9.95 -0.36 -7.66
CA GLU A 75 -9.48 0.52 -6.57
C GLU A 75 -8.64 -0.24 -5.54
N LEU A 76 -7.79 0.48 -4.81
CA LEU A 76 -6.92 -0.09 -3.78
C LEU A 76 -7.35 0.33 -2.38
N LYS A 77 -7.35 -0.62 -1.45
CA LYS A 77 -7.53 -0.34 -0.02
C LYS A 77 -6.42 -0.95 0.83
N LEU A 78 -5.97 -0.23 1.85
CA LEU A 78 -5.00 -0.72 2.85
C LEU A 78 -5.74 -1.22 4.10
N ILE A 79 -5.62 -2.52 4.39
CA ILE A 79 -6.38 -3.15 5.49
C ILE A 79 -5.66 -3.20 6.84
N ASP A 80 -4.32 -3.16 6.89
CA ASP A 80 -3.58 -3.14 8.17
C ASP A 80 -2.93 -1.78 8.42
N THR A 81 -3.57 -1.00 9.29
CA THR A 81 -3.08 0.29 9.78
C THR A 81 -2.75 0.26 11.27
N ALA A 82 -2.72 -0.90 11.93
CA ALA A 82 -2.55 -1.02 13.38
C ALA A 82 -1.24 -0.40 13.90
N LYS A 83 -0.23 -0.31 13.03
CA LYS A 83 1.09 0.30 13.33
C LYS A 83 1.32 1.64 12.63
N ALA A 84 0.30 2.19 11.96
CA ALA A 84 0.43 3.39 11.14
C ALA A 84 0.88 4.62 11.93
N MET A 85 0.47 4.73 13.20
CA MET A 85 0.84 5.82 14.11
C MET A 85 1.98 5.46 15.07
N LYS A 86 2.46 4.21 15.08
CA LYS A 86 3.49 3.74 16.04
C LYS A 86 4.89 3.66 15.44
N LYS A 87 4.99 3.52 14.12
CA LYS A 87 6.26 3.45 13.38
C LYS A 87 6.38 4.65 12.47
N ARG A 88 7.61 5.10 12.22
CA ARG A 88 7.90 6.15 11.27
C ARG A 88 8.61 5.58 10.05
N SER A 89 8.08 5.86 8.87
CA SER A 89 8.73 5.57 7.59
C SER A 89 8.14 6.47 6.53
N THR A 90 9.01 7.13 5.76
CA THR A 90 8.60 7.94 4.60
C THR A 90 8.88 7.24 3.28
N ILE A 91 9.77 6.24 3.28
CA ILE A 91 10.01 5.37 2.12
C ILE A 91 9.24 4.06 2.34
N PRO A 92 8.40 3.62 1.38
CA PRO A 92 7.58 2.43 1.51
C PRO A 92 8.42 1.16 1.23
N ASN A 93 9.40 0.90 2.10
CA ASN A 93 10.38 -0.16 1.94
C ASN A 93 9.75 -1.56 1.80
N LEU A 94 8.67 -1.85 2.53
CA LEU A 94 8.01 -3.17 2.48
C LEU A 94 7.22 -3.35 1.18
N LEU A 95 6.55 -2.30 0.73
CA LEU A 95 5.84 -2.31 -0.54
C LEU A 95 6.82 -2.51 -1.70
N ILE A 96 7.91 -1.73 -1.71
CA ILE A 96 8.94 -1.84 -2.76
C ILE A 96 9.60 -3.22 -2.73
N SER A 97 9.94 -3.72 -1.53
CA SER A 97 10.48 -5.09 -1.41
C SER A 97 9.50 -6.12 -1.93
N GLY A 98 8.20 -5.93 -1.69
CA GLY A 98 7.19 -6.84 -2.20
C GLY A 98 7.03 -6.82 -3.71
N LEU A 99 7.04 -5.64 -4.34
CA LEU A 99 7.06 -5.52 -5.80
C LEU A 99 8.34 -6.12 -6.40
N GLU A 100 9.48 -5.96 -5.73
CA GLU A 100 10.74 -6.58 -6.13
C GLU A 100 10.69 -8.10 -6.08
N ASP A 101 10.14 -8.67 -5.02
CA ASP A 101 10.07 -10.13 -4.85
C ASP A 101 9.18 -10.81 -5.91
N ILE A 102 8.24 -10.07 -6.52
CA ILE A 102 7.41 -10.54 -7.65
C ILE A 102 7.85 -9.98 -9.01
N GLY A 103 9.01 -9.34 -9.10
CA GLY A 103 9.62 -8.91 -10.36
C GLY A 103 9.15 -7.58 -10.97
N TYR A 104 8.31 -6.81 -10.28
CA TYR A 104 7.75 -5.54 -10.80
C TYR A 104 8.46 -4.27 -10.33
N LYS A 105 9.56 -4.37 -9.59
CA LYS A 105 10.29 -3.19 -9.07
C LYS A 105 10.71 -2.24 -10.18
N GLU A 106 11.42 -2.75 -11.20
CA GLU A 106 11.97 -1.90 -12.26
C GLU A 106 10.87 -1.21 -13.06
N GLU A 107 9.83 -1.95 -13.44
CA GLU A 107 8.67 -1.41 -14.14
C GLU A 107 7.97 -0.30 -13.34
N PHE A 108 7.75 -0.53 -12.05
CA PHE A 108 7.16 0.47 -11.16
C PHE A 108 8.05 1.71 -10.97
N PHE A 109 9.37 1.53 -10.84
CA PHE A 109 10.33 2.63 -10.69
C PHE A 109 10.47 3.46 -11.96
N ASN A 110 10.43 2.84 -13.14
CA ASN A 110 10.37 3.56 -14.40
C ASN A 110 9.08 4.40 -14.47
N PHE A 111 7.95 3.83 -14.09
CA PHE A 111 6.69 4.58 -13.99
C PHE A 111 6.79 5.77 -13.02
N LEU A 112 7.40 5.59 -11.84
CA LEU A 112 7.65 6.68 -10.89
C LEU A 112 8.53 7.77 -11.49
N LYS A 113 9.62 7.40 -12.17
CA LYS A 113 10.55 8.35 -12.78
C LYS A 113 9.84 9.27 -13.78
N ASP A 114 8.94 8.70 -14.59
CA ASP A 114 8.24 9.44 -15.64
C ASP A 114 7.06 10.27 -15.11
N ASN A 115 6.39 9.81 -14.04
CA ASN A 115 5.11 10.40 -13.60
C ASN A 115 5.18 11.12 -12.24
N ARG A 116 6.13 10.75 -11.37
CA ARG A 116 6.33 11.26 -10.00
C ARG A 116 7.83 11.29 -9.65
N PRO A 117 8.64 12.06 -10.40
CA PRO A 117 10.09 12.05 -10.26
C PRO A 117 10.59 12.40 -8.86
N GLU A 118 9.83 13.19 -8.10
CA GLU A 118 10.16 13.52 -6.71
C GLU A 118 10.07 12.30 -5.78
N LEU A 119 9.08 11.43 -5.98
CA LEU A 119 8.97 10.16 -5.25
C LEU A 119 10.04 9.17 -5.72
N TYR A 120 10.37 9.13 -7.02
CA TYR A 120 11.47 8.32 -7.53
C TYR A 120 12.79 8.67 -6.83
N ILE A 121 13.14 9.96 -6.78
CA ILE A 121 14.36 10.45 -6.12
C ILE A 121 14.35 10.09 -4.63
N GLN A 122 13.19 10.21 -3.97
CA GLN A 122 13.06 9.84 -2.57
C GLN A 122 13.22 8.33 -2.35
N TRP A 123 12.64 7.50 -3.22
CA TRP A 123 12.49 6.06 -3.00
C TRP A 123 13.63 5.24 -3.59
N ILE A 124 14.51 5.81 -4.43
CA ILE A 124 15.70 5.12 -4.94
C ILE A 124 16.63 4.63 -3.82
N ASN A 125 16.57 5.28 -2.65
CA ASN A 125 17.32 4.91 -1.44
C ASN A 125 16.58 3.90 -0.55
N TYR A 126 15.60 3.16 -1.07
CA TYR A 126 14.89 2.15 -0.27
C TYR A 126 15.87 1.07 0.23
N SER A 127 15.57 0.52 1.41
CA SER A 127 16.29 -0.60 1.98
C SER A 127 15.42 -1.84 1.89
N LYS A 128 15.90 -2.89 1.20
CA LYS A 128 15.17 -4.17 1.10
C LYS A 128 14.84 -4.72 2.50
N LYS A 129 13.57 -5.08 2.70
CA LYS A 129 13.05 -5.65 3.95
C LYS A 129 12.51 -7.04 3.69
N LYS A 130 12.85 -7.98 4.56
CA LYS A 130 12.12 -9.24 4.66
C LYS A 130 10.80 -9.00 5.39
N TYR A 131 9.73 -9.56 4.87
CA TYR A 131 8.42 -9.53 5.49
C TYR A 131 7.75 -10.88 5.28
N LYS A 132 7.02 -11.37 6.29
CA LYS A 132 6.35 -12.67 6.24
C LYS A 132 4.86 -12.45 6.43
N LYS A 133 4.06 -13.07 5.56
CA LYS A 133 2.67 -13.35 5.87
C LYS A 133 2.69 -14.35 7.03
N LYS A 134 2.22 -13.95 8.20
CA LYS A 134 1.92 -14.94 9.25
C LYS A 134 0.68 -15.67 8.73
N GLY A 135 0.85 -16.97 8.42
CA GLY A 135 -0.25 -17.86 8.11
C GLY A 135 -1.18 -18.03 9.30
#